data_AF-A0A4V6XW00-F1
#
_entry.id   AF-A0A4V6XW00-F1
#
_cell.length_a   1.000
_cell.length_b   1.000
_cell.length_c   1.000
_cell.angle_alpha   90.00
_cell.angle_beta   90.00
_cell.angle_gamma   90.00
#
_symmetry.space_group_name_H-M   'P 1'
#
loop_
_entity.id
_entity.type
_entity.pdbx_description
1 polymer ?
#
loop_
_entity_poly.entity_id
_entity_poly.type
_entity_poly.pdbx_seq_one_letter_code
_entity_poly.pdbx_strand_id
1 'polypeptide(L)'
;MEYLEEKYPEKRRLLPQNPECRGVRGLTLLVVAGIQPLQNPRVSEHFSQGDKAKKLDWTHHWIGNGFTALEAELKNCSGKYAFGDNPTMLDVVITPQVYNASVKFGMDISKYPTIKAVDERFNQLEIIKKSRPENQPDYVKK
;
A
#
# COMPACT_ATOMS: atom_id res chain seq x y z
N MET A 1 -2.94 -12.10 -5.89
CA MET A 1 -4.21 -11.41 -6.19
C MET A 1 -4.80 -11.90 -7.50
N GLU A 2 -4.04 -11.89 -8.60
CA GLU A 2 -4.50 -12.39 -9.92
C GLU A 2 -5.16 -13.79 -9.86
N TYR A 3 -4.51 -14.77 -9.23
CA TYR A 3 -5.10 -16.10 -9.06
C TYR A 3 -6.49 -16.09 -8.39
N LEU A 4 -6.73 -15.20 -7.43
CA LEU A 4 -8.03 -15.08 -6.76
C LEU A 4 -9.07 -14.42 -7.68
N GLU A 5 -8.67 -13.45 -8.49
CA GLU A 5 -9.53 -12.85 -9.53
C GLU A 5 -9.97 -13.88 -10.57
N GLU A 6 -9.07 -14.79 -10.95
CA GLU A 6 -9.34 -15.84 -11.94
C GLU A 6 -10.16 -16.99 -11.36
N LYS A 7 -9.84 -17.43 -10.14
CA LYS A 7 -10.46 -18.60 -9.52
C LYS A 7 -11.84 -18.32 -8.93
N TYR A 8 -12.08 -17.09 -8.48
CA TYR A 8 -13.31 -16.70 -7.80
C TYR A 8 -13.96 -15.45 -8.44
N PRO A 9 -14.23 -15.46 -9.76
CA PRO A 9 -14.70 -14.28 -10.49
C PRO A 9 -16.12 -13.82 -10.11
N GLU A 10 -16.88 -14.67 -9.42
CA GLU A 10 -18.20 -14.41 -8.86
C GLU A 10 -18.16 -13.76 -7.46
N LYS A 11 -17.00 -13.79 -6.80
CA LYS A 11 -16.78 -13.05 -5.55
C LYS A 11 -16.48 -11.58 -5.86
N ARG A 12 -16.13 -10.81 -4.83
CA ARG A 12 -15.78 -9.41 -5.00
C ARG A 12 -14.50 -9.29 -5.84
N ARG A 13 -14.62 -8.66 -7.00
CA ARG A 13 -13.49 -8.34 -7.89
C ARG A 13 -12.68 -7.17 -7.36
N LEU A 14 -11.38 -7.28 -7.48
CA LEU A 14 -10.36 -6.27 -7.21
C LEU A 14 -9.81 -5.65 -8.49
N LEU A 15 -10.23 -6.15 -9.66
CA LEU A 15 -9.98 -5.51 -10.95
C LEU A 15 -11.27 -4.92 -11.54
N PRO A 16 -11.18 -3.73 -12.16
CA PRO A 16 -12.27 -3.18 -12.94
C PRO A 16 -12.71 -4.14 -14.07
N GLN A 17 -14.01 -4.14 -14.37
CA GLN A 17 -14.53 -4.95 -15.48
C GLN A 17 -14.06 -4.43 -16.84
N ASN A 18 -14.11 -3.10 -17.02
CA ASN A 18 -13.59 -2.41 -18.20
C ASN A 18 -12.08 -2.75 -18.36
N PRO A 19 -11.66 -3.32 -19.52
CA PRO A 19 -10.28 -3.72 -19.75
C PRO A 19 -9.27 -2.58 -19.69
N GLU A 20 -9.60 -1.39 -20.20
CA GLU A 20 -8.72 -0.22 -20.17
C GLU A 20 -8.40 0.20 -18.72
N CYS A 21 -9.40 0.14 -17.83
CA CYS A 21 -9.24 0.40 -16.41
C CYS A 21 -8.40 -0.66 -15.67
N ARG A 22 -8.12 -1.83 -16.28
CA ARG A 22 -7.22 -2.83 -15.68
C ARG A 22 -5.75 -2.42 -15.72
N GLY A 23 -5.45 -1.26 -16.31
CA GLY A 23 -4.19 -0.53 -16.11
C GLY A 23 -3.87 -0.22 -14.64
N VAL A 24 -4.83 -0.33 -13.71
CA VAL A 24 -4.62 -0.26 -12.25
C VAL A 24 -3.49 -1.18 -11.74
N ARG A 25 -3.17 -2.24 -12.48
CA ARG A 25 -1.99 -3.09 -12.24
C ARG A 25 -0.69 -2.31 -12.22
N GLY A 26 -0.53 -1.31 -13.09
CA GLY A 26 0.67 -0.47 -13.14
C GLY A 26 0.88 0.28 -11.83
N LEU A 27 -0.17 0.91 -11.30
CA LEU A 27 -0.13 1.59 -10.00
C LEU A 27 0.06 0.61 -8.84
N THR A 28 -0.51 -0.59 -8.96
CA THR A 28 -0.29 -1.67 -7.98
C THR A 28 1.18 -2.09 -7.95
N LEU A 29 1.81 -2.22 -9.12
CA LEU A 29 3.24 -2.53 -9.26
C LEU A 29 4.13 -1.38 -8.80
N LEU A 30 3.72 -0.12 -8.96
CA LEU A 30 4.43 1.01 -8.38
C LEU A 30 4.65 0.78 -6.87
N VAL A 31 3.63 0.31 -6.15
CA VAL A 31 3.75 -0.01 -4.72
C VAL A 31 4.53 -1.30 -4.49
N VAL A 32 4.09 -2.40 -5.11
CA VAL A 32 4.58 -3.75 -4.81
C VAL A 32 6.02 -3.99 -5.28
N ALA A 33 6.41 -3.40 -6.40
CA ALA A 33 7.74 -3.55 -6.99
C ALA A 33 8.60 -2.28 -6.80
N GLY A 34 7.99 -1.09 -6.86
CA GLY A 34 8.72 0.18 -6.78
C GLY A 34 8.99 0.70 -5.38
N ILE A 35 8.20 0.30 -4.37
CA ILE A 35 8.34 0.81 -2.98
C ILE A 35 8.71 -0.30 -2.01
N GLN A 36 7.84 -1.31 -1.90
CA GLN A 36 7.92 -2.34 -0.87
C GLN A 36 9.28 -3.08 -0.81
N PRO A 37 9.90 -3.47 -1.94
CA PRO A 37 11.12 -4.27 -1.91
C PRO A 37 12.31 -3.51 -1.31
N LEU A 38 12.35 -2.19 -1.46
CA LEU A 38 13.45 -1.35 -0.98
C LEU A 38 13.43 -1.19 0.54
N GLN A 39 12.25 -1.30 1.17
CA GLN A 39 12.08 -1.31 2.62
C GLN A 39 12.02 -2.71 3.25
N ASN A 40 12.17 -3.76 2.43
CA ASN A 40 12.21 -5.14 2.92
C ASN A 40 13.30 -5.28 4.01
N PRO A 41 13.04 -6.00 5.12
CA PRO A 41 14.01 -6.17 6.20
C PRO A 41 15.37 -6.69 5.74
N ARG A 42 15.42 -7.65 4.80
CA ARG A 42 16.70 -8.18 4.29
C ARG A 42 17.51 -7.14 3.53
N VAL A 43 16.84 -6.33 2.71
CA VAL A 43 17.46 -5.30 1.88
C VAL A 43 17.94 -4.13 2.75
N SER A 44 17.04 -3.61 3.59
CA SER A 44 17.33 -2.47 4.45
C SER A 44 18.38 -2.78 5.52
N GLU A 45 18.38 -3.98 6.10
CA GLU A 45 19.40 -4.39 7.08
C GLU A 45 20.78 -4.58 6.44
N HIS A 46 20.83 -5.16 5.24
CA HIS A 46 22.09 -5.31 4.51
C HIS A 46 22.71 -3.95 4.17
N PHE A 47 21.88 -2.99 3.72
CA PHE A 47 22.32 -1.62 3.45
C PHE A 47 22.80 -0.90 4.71
N SER A 48 22.05 -1.04 5.80
CA SER A 48 22.29 -0.28 7.02
C SER A 48 23.43 -0.83 7.86
N GLN A 49 23.81 -2.10 7.69
CA GLN A 49 24.88 -2.75 8.47
C GLN A 49 24.67 -2.62 9.99
N GLY A 50 23.40 -2.70 10.44
CA GLY A 50 23.02 -2.56 11.84
C GLY A 50 22.81 -1.11 12.33
N ASP A 51 23.14 -0.10 11.52
CA ASP A 51 22.87 1.30 11.85
C ASP A 51 21.37 1.62 11.70
N LYS A 52 20.73 1.97 12.81
CA LYS A 52 19.29 2.28 12.84
C LYS A 52 18.93 3.57 12.12
N ALA A 53 19.75 4.62 12.25
CA ALA A 53 19.49 5.92 11.63
C ALA A 53 19.61 5.79 10.11
N LYS A 54 20.69 5.15 9.64
CA LYS A 54 20.90 4.86 8.22
C LYS A 54 19.77 4.02 7.60
N LYS A 55 19.26 3.03 8.34
CA LYS A 55 18.12 2.22 7.92
C LYS A 55 16.85 3.05 7.78
N LEU A 56 16.61 3.95 8.73
CA LEU A 56 15.43 4.81 8.75
C LEU A 56 15.47 5.81 7.59
N ASP A 57 16.60 6.48 7.39
CA ASP A 57 16.81 7.44 6.30
C ASP A 57 16.60 6.78 4.93
N TRP A 58 17.19 5.59 4.71
CA TRP A 58 16.95 4.79 3.51
C TRP A 58 15.47 4.50 3.29
N THR A 59 14.79 4.07 4.34
CA THR A 59 13.38 3.69 4.27
C THR A 59 12.49 4.89 3.96
N HIS A 60 12.69 6.02 4.66
CA HIS A 60 11.94 7.26 4.43
C HIS A 60 12.19 7.83 3.03
N HIS A 61 13.43 7.74 2.54
CA HIS A 61 13.77 8.17 1.19
C HIS A 61 12.97 7.41 0.12
N TRP A 62 13.02 6.08 0.15
CA TRP A 62 12.37 5.26 -0.88
C TRP A 62 10.84 5.26 -0.78
N ILE A 63 10.29 5.26 0.44
CA ILE A 63 8.85 5.45 0.63
C ILE A 63 8.43 6.83 0.13
N GLY A 64 9.18 7.88 0.47
CA GLY A 64 8.88 9.24 0.07
C GLY A 64 8.91 9.45 -1.44
N ASN A 65 9.88 8.85 -2.14
CA ASN A 65 9.95 8.88 -3.59
C ASN A 65 8.70 8.23 -4.21
N GLY A 66 8.38 6.98 -3.81
CA GLY A 66 7.24 6.26 -4.34
C GLY A 66 5.89 6.89 -3.99
N PHE A 67 5.72 7.41 -2.77
CA PHE A 67 4.50 8.13 -2.37
C PHE A 67 4.32 9.43 -3.14
N THR A 68 5.40 10.11 -3.53
CA THR A 68 5.31 11.31 -4.38
C THR A 68 4.75 10.96 -5.75
N ALA A 69 5.25 9.89 -6.38
CA ALA A 69 4.74 9.41 -7.66
C ALA A 69 3.29 8.92 -7.55
N LEU A 70 3.00 8.09 -6.54
CA LEU A 70 1.66 7.54 -6.34
C LEU A 70 0.61 8.62 -6.04
N GLU A 71 0.95 9.62 -5.22
CA GLU A 71 0.06 10.73 -4.91
C GLU A 71 -0.31 11.53 -6.16
N ALA A 72 0.62 11.71 -7.10
CA ALA A 72 0.34 12.37 -8.38
C ALA A 72 -0.64 11.56 -9.25
N GLU A 73 -0.47 10.24 -9.31
CA GLU A 73 -1.36 9.35 -10.05
C GLU A 73 -2.77 9.27 -9.44
N LEU A 74 -2.85 9.16 -8.12
CA LEU A 74 -4.14 9.05 -7.41
C LEU A 74 -5.00 10.31 -7.56
N LYS A 75 -4.41 11.49 -7.71
CA LYS A 75 -5.16 12.72 -8.00
C LYS A 75 -5.97 12.64 -9.29
N ASN A 76 -5.53 11.82 -10.25
CA ASN A 76 -6.19 11.69 -11.55
C ASN A 76 -7.20 10.55 -11.61
N CYS A 77 -7.06 9.51 -10.76
CA CYS A 77 -7.85 8.28 -10.88
C CYS A 77 -8.62 7.87 -9.62
N SER A 78 -8.31 8.43 -8.45
CA SER A 78 -9.03 8.09 -7.22
C SER A 78 -10.44 8.67 -7.22
N GLY A 79 -11.37 7.91 -6.62
CA GLY A 79 -12.72 8.35 -6.29
C GLY A 79 -12.98 8.07 -4.81
N LYS A 80 -14.03 7.30 -4.52
CA LYS A 80 -14.22 6.76 -3.17
C LYS A 80 -13.06 5.86 -2.71
N TYR A 81 -12.37 5.20 -3.62
CA TYR A 81 -11.20 4.35 -3.34
C TYR A 81 -10.02 4.77 -4.24
N ALA A 82 -8.92 4.03 -4.18
CA ALA A 82 -7.70 4.38 -4.90
C ALA A 82 -7.86 4.43 -6.43
N PHE A 83 -8.86 3.73 -6.98
CA PHE A 83 -9.19 3.77 -8.40
C PHE A 83 -10.72 3.72 -8.60
N GLY A 84 -11.32 4.89 -8.79
CA GLY A 84 -12.79 5.06 -8.86
C GLY A 84 -13.51 4.74 -7.53
N ASP A 85 -14.75 4.24 -7.64
CA ASP A 85 -15.66 4.13 -6.49
C ASP A 85 -15.80 2.73 -5.89
N ASN A 86 -15.06 1.75 -6.43
CA ASN A 86 -14.99 0.39 -5.89
C ASN A 86 -13.57 0.07 -5.45
N PRO A 87 -13.36 -0.68 -4.34
CA PRO A 87 -12.04 -1.13 -3.96
C PRO A 87 -11.42 -2.01 -5.03
N THR A 88 -10.13 -1.80 -5.24
CA THR A 88 -9.30 -2.51 -6.21
C THR A 88 -8.09 -3.13 -5.52
N MET A 89 -7.29 -3.87 -6.29
CA MET A 89 -5.99 -4.35 -5.80
C MET A 89 -5.03 -3.24 -5.39
N LEU A 90 -5.22 -2.02 -5.90
CA LEU A 90 -4.41 -0.87 -5.51
C LEU A 90 -4.65 -0.50 -4.04
N ASP A 91 -5.91 -0.48 -3.60
CA ASP A 91 -6.26 -0.25 -2.19
C ASP A 91 -5.62 -1.30 -1.27
N VAL A 92 -5.66 -2.56 -1.71
CA VAL A 92 -5.11 -3.71 -0.97
C VAL A 92 -3.60 -3.57 -0.72
N VAL A 93 -2.86 -2.91 -1.62
CA VAL A 93 -1.41 -2.70 -1.47
C VAL A 93 -1.04 -1.36 -0.85
N ILE A 94 -1.89 -0.32 -1.02
CA ILE A 94 -1.67 0.98 -0.40
C ILE A 94 -1.74 0.88 1.12
N THR A 95 -2.79 0.26 1.67
CA THR A 95 -3.01 0.22 3.11
C THR A 95 -1.85 -0.37 3.93
N PRO A 96 -1.29 -1.55 3.60
CA PRO A 96 -0.11 -2.04 4.31
C PRO A 96 1.14 -1.17 4.08
N GLN A 97 1.25 -0.48 2.93
CA GLN A 97 2.37 0.42 2.67
C GLN A 97 2.25 1.73 3.48
N VAL A 98 1.04 2.26 3.67
CA VAL A 98 0.76 3.38 4.57
C VAL A 98 1.07 2.99 6.01
N TYR A 99 0.64 1.81 6.46
CA TYR A 99 1.00 1.29 7.79
C TYR A 99 2.51 1.20 7.99
N ASN A 100 3.25 0.68 6.99
CA ASN A 100 4.71 0.64 7.06
C ASN A 100 5.28 2.06 7.21
N ALA A 101 4.83 3.02 6.40
CA ALA A 101 5.33 4.38 6.44
C ALA A 101 5.08 5.04 7.82
N SER A 102 3.82 5.12 8.25
CA SER A 102 3.43 5.91 9.42
C SER A 102 3.65 5.18 10.74
N VAL A 103 3.14 3.96 10.88
CA VAL A 103 3.14 3.23 12.16
C VAL A 103 4.48 2.57 12.41
N LYS A 104 5.02 1.86 11.41
CA LYS A 104 6.25 1.07 11.57
C LYS A 104 7.52 1.92 11.51
N PHE A 105 7.55 2.92 10.62
CA PHE A 105 8.73 3.75 10.39
C PHE A 105 8.57 5.20 10.85
N GLY A 106 7.43 5.59 11.42
CA GLY A 106 7.26 6.94 11.98
C GLY A 106 7.39 8.07 10.95
N MET A 107 7.18 7.78 9.66
CA MET A 107 7.28 8.76 8.59
C MET A 107 6.04 9.67 8.60
N ASP A 108 6.25 10.98 8.51
CA ASP A 108 5.14 11.91 8.27
C ASP A 108 4.61 11.76 6.84
N ILE A 109 3.33 11.38 6.75
CA ILE A 109 2.60 11.20 5.49
C ILE A 109 1.60 12.33 5.22
N SER A 110 1.60 13.41 6.01
CA SER A 110 0.71 14.57 5.85
C SER A 110 0.83 15.22 4.46
N LYS A 111 2.01 15.14 3.84
CA LYS A 111 2.29 15.59 2.47
C LYS A 111 1.62 14.75 1.36
N TYR A 112 0.96 13.64 1.71
CA TYR A 112 0.28 12.75 0.78
C TYR A 112 -1.22 12.63 1.11
N PRO A 113 -1.99 13.73 0.98
CA PRO A 113 -3.38 13.78 1.43
C PRO A 113 -4.31 12.82 0.68
N THR A 114 -4.06 12.56 -0.61
CA THR A 114 -4.89 11.62 -1.39
C THR A 114 -4.65 10.19 -0.93
N ILE A 115 -3.38 9.78 -0.78
CA ILE A 115 -3.00 8.47 -0.22
C ILE A 115 -3.65 8.27 1.16
N LYS A 116 -3.53 9.26 2.05
CA LYS A 116 -4.12 9.20 3.39
C LYS A 116 -5.63 9.04 3.33
N ALA A 117 -6.31 9.81 2.48
CA ALA A 117 -7.76 9.80 2.40
C ALA A 117 -8.31 8.47 1.83
N VAL A 118 -7.66 7.87 0.82
CA VAL A 118 -8.08 6.56 0.30
C VAL A 118 -7.83 5.44 1.32
N ASP A 119 -6.69 5.49 2.03
CA ASP A 119 -6.36 4.53 3.08
C ASP A 119 -7.38 4.60 4.24
N GLU A 120 -7.72 5.80 4.70
CA GLU A 120 -8.70 6.01 5.76
C GLU A 120 -10.08 5.43 5.38
N ARG A 121 -10.53 5.65 4.14
CA ARG A 121 -11.81 5.12 3.63
C ARG A 121 -11.79 3.60 3.52
N PHE A 122 -10.70 3.02 3.00
CA PHE A 122 -10.58 1.57 2.87
C PHE A 122 -10.50 0.86 4.23
N ASN A 123 -9.81 1.48 5.19
CA ASN A 123 -9.71 1.00 6.57
C ASN A 123 -11.04 0.98 7.35
N GLN A 124 -12.08 1.67 6.89
CA GLN A 124 -13.41 1.59 7.51
C GLN A 124 -14.11 0.25 7.27
N LEU A 125 -13.70 -0.50 6.25
CA LEU A 125 -14.32 -1.78 5.93
C LEU A 125 -13.98 -2.83 7.00
N GLU A 126 -14.99 -3.51 7.53
CA GLU A 126 -14.81 -4.54 8.58
C GLU A 126 -13.84 -5.65 8.17
N ILE A 127 -13.86 -6.06 6.89
CA ILE A 127 -12.92 -7.05 6.36
C ILE A 127 -11.46 -6.56 6.45
N ILE A 128 -11.23 -5.26 6.28
CA ILE A 128 -9.88 -4.66 6.35
C ILE A 128 -9.45 -4.51 7.79
N LYS A 129 -10.35 -4.07 8.69
CA LYS A 129 -10.09 -4.06 10.14
C LYS A 129 -9.64 -5.44 10.63
N LYS A 130 -10.34 -6.51 10.25
CA LYS A 130 -9.97 -7.90 10.60
C LYS A 130 -8.62 -8.35 10.03
N SER A 131 -8.20 -7.80 8.89
CA SER A 131 -6.92 -8.13 8.24
C SER A 131 -5.70 -7.40 8.81
N ARG A 132 -5.90 -6.47 9.76
CA ARG A 132 -4.80 -5.70 10.36
C ARG A 132 -3.81 -6.59 11.11
N PRO A 133 -2.51 -6.24 11.14
CA PRO A 133 -1.50 -7.02 11.86
C PRO A 133 -1.89 -7.30 13.32
N GLU A 134 -2.47 -6.33 14.02
CA GLU A 134 -2.84 -6.42 15.43
C GLU A 134 -3.95 -7.44 15.73
N ASN A 135 -4.68 -7.86 14.68
CA ASN A 135 -5.80 -8.80 14.77
C ASN A 135 -5.43 -10.21 14.31
N GLN A 136 -4.15 -10.47 14.00
CA GLN A 136 -3.69 -11.80 13.57
C GLN A 136 -3.31 -12.67 14.79
N PRO A 137 -3.49 -14.01 14.74
CA PRO A 137 -3.25 -14.90 15.87
C PRO A 137 -1.81 -14.90 16.40
N ASP A 138 -0.83 -14.58 15.55
CA ASP A 138 0.59 -14.53 15.85
C ASP A 138 1.09 -13.12 16.23
N TYR A 139 0.18 -12.15 16.37
CA TYR A 139 0.56 -10.79 16.73
C TYR A 139 1.16 -10.71 18.12
N VAL A 140 2.41 -10.28 18.21
CA VAL A 140 3.10 -9.97 19.46
C VAL A 140 3.16 -8.46 19.61
N LYS A 141 2.57 -7.94 20.69
CA LYS A 141 2.66 -6.53 21.06
C LYS A 141 4.13 -6.22 21.40
N LYS A 142 4.79 -5.44 20.55
CA LYS A 142 6.17 -4.98 20.76
C LYS A 142 6.23 -3.79 21.69
#